data_AF-A0A7K3RXZ8-F1
#
_entry.id   AF-A0A7K3RXZ8-F1
#
_cell.length_a   1.000
_cell.length_b   1.000
_cell.length_c   1.000
_cell.angle_alpha   90.00
_cell.angle_beta   90.00
_cell.angle_gamma   90.00
#
_symmetry.space_group_name_H-M   'P 1'
#
loop_
_entity.id
_entity.type
_entity.pdbx_description
1 polymer ?
#
loop_
_entity_poly.entity_id
_entity_poly.type
_entity_poly.pdbx_seq_one_letter_code
_entity_poly.pdbx_strand_id
1 'polypeptide(L)'
;MSRTTRSGALAACLAAVLTLAGCADTGARGGAGSQLSIATLSYPQSLDPAQAVGSALPFFQAAYDTLLKREPDGSFSPMLATKWTYNDKGTELALTLREDVKFADGAAFDAAAVKANLERFKKGGGADAKWLNGLTSVEVVDSSHVTLKLAGPDPAMLFYLSDAAGLMANPTAFAKGDSLKTTPDGTGPYRLVKAKTTIGTKWVYERNTGYWGEELPYKDLSISFFDNETAIVNGIRTGQVNAALLQNADQQISVESDPRVKTTEQEFDFQGLLLFDRDGKLTPALKDPRVRQALNHAVDRKTMLATIRQNRGAATAQVFGPDTEGYDAKLDTYYAHDPAKARALLKEAGYAKGFTLELPRITAIVNDALAASLATDFKAVGVTLKWDDLDGGSAVQKVFTDRAYSGMVMNMGQAASDWIVVNELVTPGAFNMFGTTDATVQKLVPRIRGGSGDDAKQAARDLNRHLVEDGWFLPFYRMSYLHVSDGTVEITPQSGMAVPSIYNYTPAG
;
A
#
# COMPACT_ATOMS: atom_id res chain seq x y z
N MET A 1 -39.23 -47.33 -53.46
CA MET A 1 -40.21 -46.98 -54.51
C MET A 1 -41.35 -46.18 -53.89
N SER A 2 -41.50 -44.93 -54.37
CA SER A 2 -42.78 -44.26 -54.66
C SER A 2 -43.77 -43.99 -53.51
N ARG A 3 -43.97 -42.71 -53.14
CA ARG A 3 -45.06 -41.81 -53.60
C ARG A 3 -46.42 -42.28 -53.06
N THR A 4 -47.20 -41.47 -52.35
CA THR A 4 -47.93 -40.29 -52.86
C THR A 4 -48.54 -39.49 -51.69
N THR A 5 -48.15 -38.21 -51.50
CA THR A 5 -48.94 -36.99 -51.79
C THR A 5 -50.29 -36.83 -51.09
N ARG A 6 -50.36 -35.85 -50.16
CA ARG A 6 -51.50 -34.94 -50.04
C ARG A 6 -51.07 -33.57 -50.58
N SER A 7 -51.65 -33.22 -51.72
CA SER A 7 -51.51 -31.95 -52.43
C SER A 7 -52.52 -30.94 -51.91
N GLY A 8 -52.20 -29.65 -51.99
CA GLY A 8 -53.16 -28.58 -51.80
C GLY A 8 -52.53 -27.20 -51.56
N ALA A 9 -51.54 -26.82 -52.37
CA ALA A 9 -51.04 -25.44 -52.43
C ALA A 9 -51.84 -24.66 -53.50
N LEU A 10 -52.56 -23.63 -53.07
CA LEU A 10 -52.99 -22.46 -53.87
C LEU A 10 -52.17 -21.29 -53.30
N ALA A 11 -51.25 -20.63 -53.99
CA ALA A 11 -51.42 -19.78 -55.17
C ALA A 11 -52.41 -18.61 -54.93
N ALA A 12 -51.90 -17.44 -54.54
CA ALA A 12 -52.06 -16.18 -55.29
C ALA A 12 -51.41 -14.98 -54.56
N CYS A 13 -50.47 -14.38 -55.27
CA CYS A 13 -49.85 -13.06 -55.16
C CYS A 13 -50.70 -11.93 -54.54
N LEU A 14 -50.08 -11.02 -53.77
CA LEU A 14 -49.75 -9.66 -54.26
C LEU A 14 -48.96 -8.87 -53.19
N ALA A 15 -48.09 -7.99 -53.69
CA ALA A 15 -47.20 -7.12 -52.95
C ALA A 15 -47.91 -6.06 -52.08
N ALA A 16 -47.36 -5.78 -50.90
CA ALA A 16 -47.35 -4.44 -50.31
C ALA A 16 -46.27 -4.34 -49.23
N VAL A 17 -45.33 -3.43 -49.48
CA VAL A 17 -44.32 -2.88 -48.56
C VAL A 17 -45.01 -2.21 -47.37
N LEU A 18 -44.53 -2.42 -46.14
CA LEU A 18 -44.47 -1.42 -45.06
C LEU A 18 -43.77 -1.99 -43.80
N THR A 19 -42.53 -1.52 -43.62
CA THR A 19 -41.79 -1.30 -42.37
C THR A 19 -42.41 -1.76 -41.04
N LEU A 20 -41.80 -2.76 -40.40
CA LEU A 20 -41.72 -2.85 -38.94
C LEU A 20 -40.25 -2.96 -38.52
N ALA A 21 -39.68 -1.81 -38.16
CA ALA A 21 -38.56 -1.72 -37.25
C ALA A 21 -39.12 -1.72 -35.81
N GLY A 22 -38.51 -2.49 -34.91
CA GLY A 22 -38.86 -2.55 -33.47
C GLY A 22 -39.13 -3.99 -33.03
N CYS A 23 -38.43 -4.60 -32.07
CA CYS A 23 -37.50 -4.10 -31.07
C CYS A 23 -36.33 -5.07 -30.97
N ALA A 24 -35.12 -4.59 -31.27
CA ALA A 24 -33.91 -5.16 -30.71
C ALA A 24 -33.81 -4.63 -29.29
N ASP A 25 -33.78 -5.54 -28.32
CA ASP A 25 -33.49 -5.24 -26.92
C ASP A 25 -32.03 -4.81 -26.85
N THR A 26 -31.82 -3.53 -27.13
CA THR A 26 -30.54 -2.86 -26.96
C THR A 26 -30.38 -2.72 -25.46
N GLY A 27 -29.63 -3.64 -24.88
CA GLY A 27 -29.10 -3.51 -23.53
C GLY A 27 -28.56 -2.10 -23.38
N ALA A 28 -29.27 -1.30 -22.57
CA ALA A 28 -28.87 0.04 -22.26
C ALA A 28 -27.46 -0.03 -21.72
N ARG A 29 -26.49 0.44 -22.51
CA ARG A 29 -25.25 0.98 -21.96
C ARG A 29 -25.70 2.13 -21.06
N GLY A 30 -25.88 1.82 -19.77
CA GLY A 30 -26.04 2.83 -18.73
C GLY A 30 -24.92 3.84 -18.93
N GLY A 31 -25.28 5.13 -18.95
CA GLY A 31 -24.38 6.20 -19.38
C GLY A 31 -22.99 6.06 -18.78
N ALA A 32 -21.98 6.13 -19.65
CA ALA A 32 -20.60 6.37 -19.26
C ALA A 32 -20.58 7.55 -18.26
N GLY A 33 -20.01 7.34 -17.08
CA GLY A 33 -19.80 8.39 -16.06
C GLY A 33 -20.59 8.30 -14.75
N SER A 34 -21.46 7.29 -14.53
CA SER A 34 -22.27 7.23 -13.28
C SER A 34 -21.70 6.36 -12.15
N GLN A 35 -20.80 5.43 -12.43
CA GLN A 35 -20.29 4.47 -11.43
C GLN A 35 -18.78 4.24 -11.54
N LEU A 36 -18.09 4.27 -10.40
CA LEU A 36 -16.72 3.79 -10.23
C LEU A 36 -16.76 2.37 -9.65
N SER A 37 -16.09 1.41 -10.30
CA SER A 37 -16.07 0.01 -9.91
C SER A 37 -14.63 -0.48 -9.85
N ILE A 38 -14.09 -0.54 -8.64
CA ILE A 38 -12.69 -0.86 -8.34
C ILE A 38 -12.56 -2.36 -8.03
N ALA A 39 -11.57 -3.02 -8.62
CA ALA A 39 -11.14 -4.36 -8.22
C ALA A 39 -9.94 -4.31 -7.25
N THR A 40 -9.93 -5.22 -6.28
CA THR A 40 -8.84 -5.36 -5.30
C THR A 40 -8.55 -6.82 -4.97
N LEU A 41 -7.31 -7.10 -4.53
CA LEU A 41 -6.84 -8.40 -4.05
C LEU A 41 -6.86 -8.51 -2.51
N SER A 42 -7.32 -7.48 -1.82
CA SER A 42 -7.45 -7.48 -0.37
C SER A 42 -8.65 -6.65 0.07
N TYR A 43 -9.16 -6.94 1.26
CA TYR A 43 -10.28 -6.23 1.83
C TYR A 43 -10.14 -6.16 3.36
N PRO A 44 -10.71 -5.11 3.99
CA PRO A 44 -10.68 -5.00 5.43
C PRO A 44 -11.68 -5.96 6.08
N GLN A 45 -11.28 -6.56 7.20
CA GLN A 45 -12.16 -7.41 8.03
C GLN A 45 -13.15 -6.60 8.88
N SER A 46 -12.97 -5.27 8.91
CA SER A 46 -13.77 -4.31 9.68
C SER A 46 -13.76 -2.95 8.96
N LEU A 47 -14.91 -2.29 8.86
CA LEU A 47 -15.01 -0.90 8.39
C LEU A 47 -14.86 0.14 9.52
N ASP A 48 -14.38 -0.30 10.68
CA ASP A 48 -14.05 0.56 11.80
C ASP A 48 -12.69 1.26 11.58
N PRO A 49 -12.61 2.60 11.57
CA PRO A 49 -11.36 3.32 11.36
C PRO A 49 -10.25 2.96 12.35
N ALA A 50 -10.58 2.50 13.56
CA ALA A 50 -9.57 2.04 14.52
C ALA A 50 -8.85 0.74 14.09
N GLN A 51 -9.34 0.06 13.04
CA GLN A 51 -8.74 -1.12 12.41
C GLN A 51 -8.27 -0.83 10.98
N ALA A 52 -8.36 0.42 10.51
CA ALA A 52 -7.96 0.78 9.17
C ALA A 52 -6.45 0.59 8.97
N VAL A 53 -6.09 0.24 7.74
CA VAL A 53 -4.71 0.16 7.26
C VAL A 53 -4.59 0.87 5.93
N GLY A 54 -3.43 1.47 5.67
CA GLY A 54 -3.18 2.28 4.46
C GLY A 54 -3.62 1.61 3.14
N SER A 55 -3.32 0.32 2.97
CA SER A 55 -3.61 -0.43 1.73
C SER A 55 -5.11 -0.67 1.48
N ALA A 56 -5.95 -0.57 2.50
CA ALA A 56 -7.40 -0.74 2.41
C ALA A 56 -8.16 0.59 2.51
N LEU A 57 -7.46 1.73 2.48
CA LEU A 57 -8.07 3.06 2.65
C LEU A 57 -9.26 3.36 1.72
N PRO A 58 -9.30 2.94 0.43
CA PRO A 58 -10.44 3.27 -0.42
C PRO A 58 -11.79 2.82 0.14
N PHE A 59 -11.83 1.73 0.93
CA PHE A 59 -13.04 1.29 1.62
C PHE A 59 -13.50 2.27 2.70
N PHE A 60 -12.56 2.93 3.37
CA PHE A 60 -12.82 3.88 4.45
C PHE A 60 -13.07 5.29 3.91
N GLN A 61 -12.27 5.75 2.95
CA GLN A 61 -12.40 7.08 2.34
C GLN A 61 -13.78 7.33 1.71
N ALA A 62 -14.50 6.26 1.35
CA ALA A 62 -15.88 6.37 0.90
C ALA A 62 -16.80 6.92 2.00
N ALA A 63 -16.64 6.45 3.24
CA ALA A 63 -17.56 6.72 4.35
C ALA A 63 -17.02 7.69 5.41
N TYR A 64 -15.70 7.93 5.43
CA TYR A 64 -15.02 8.77 6.40
C TYR A 64 -14.09 9.75 5.68
N ASP A 65 -14.01 10.97 6.18
CA ASP A 65 -12.96 11.91 5.79
C ASP A 65 -11.79 11.84 6.78
N THR A 66 -10.61 12.23 6.32
CA THR A 66 -9.42 12.41 7.15
C THR A 66 -9.29 13.85 7.65
N LEU A 67 -8.42 14.07 8.65
CA LEU A 67 -8.11 15.43 9.13
C LEU A 67 -7.45 16.27 8.03
N LEU A 68 -6.52 15.68 7.30
CA LEU A 68 -5.81 16.31 6.19
C LEU A 68 -6.06 15.50 4.92
N LYS A 69 -6.02 16.16 3.77
CA LYS A 69 -5.99 15.48 2.47
C LYS A 69 -4.54 15.42 2.00
N ARG A 70 -4.12 14.26 1.50
CA ARG A 70 -2.86 14.13 0.77
C ARG A 70 -3.17 14.28 -0.71
N GLU A 71 -2.46 15.15 -1.39
CA GLU A 71 -2.60 15.38 -2.82
C GLU A 71 -1.81 14.33 -3.62
N PRO A 72 -2.02 14.22 -4.95
CA PRO A 72 -1.29 13.28 -5.80
C PRO A 72 0.24 13.38 -5.68
N ASP A 73 0.76 14.60 -5.49
CA ASP A 73 2.20 14.87 -5.35
C ASP A 73 2.74 14.58 -3.94
N GLY A 74 1.90 14.11 -3.01
CA GLY A 74 2.27 13.84 -1.62
C GLY A 74 2.21 15.05 -0.69
N SER A 75 1.92 16.25 -1.20
CA SER A 75 1.69 17.43 -0.37
C SER A 75 0.38 17.31 0.42
N PHE A 76 0.26 18.08 1.50
CA PHE A 76 -0.93 18.07 2.37
C PHE A 76 -1.77 19.32 2.16
N SER A 77 -3.07 19.13 1.98
CA SER A 77 -4.07 20.19 1.83
C SER A 77 -5.18 20.05 2.90
N PRO A 78 -5.95 21.13 3.13
CA PRO A 78 -7.10 21.10 4.02
C PRO A 78 -8.12 19.99 3.72
N MET A 79 -8.65 19.38 4.78
CA MET A 79 -9.86 18.54 4.74
C MET A 79 -10.76 18.87 5.94
N LEU A 80 -10.91 17.99 6.93
CA LEU A 80 -11.63 18.32 8.16
C LEU A 80 -10.88 19.34 9.03
N ALA A 81 -9.55 19.38 8.94
CA ALA A 81 -8.73 20.47 9.44
C ALA A 81 -8.41 21.47 8.30
N THR A 82 -8.70 22.74 8.52
CA THR A 82 -8.51 23.84 7.55
C THR A 82 -7.15 24.49 7.64
N LYS A 83 -6.49 24.38 8.80
CA LYS A 83 -5.17 24.92 9.06
C LYS A 83 -4.47 24.08 10.12
N TRP A 84 -3.14 24.00 10.03
CA TRP A 84 -2.31 23.38 11.06
C TRP A 84 -1.01 24.17 11.25
N THR A 85 -0.44 24.12 12.46
CA THR A 85 0.82 24.80 12.78
C THR A 85 1.56 24.05 13.88
N TYR A 86 2.86 23.83 13.68
CA TYR A 86 3.74 23.30 14.73
C TYR A 86 4.28 24.42 15.60
N ASN A 87 4.53 24.13 16.88
CA ASN A 87 5.40 24.99 17.70
C ASN A 87 6.87 24.86 17.26
N ASP A 88 7.73 25.76 17.74
CA ASP A 88 9.16 25.80 17.39
C ASP A 88 9.91 24.48 17.67
N LYS A 89 9.42 23.70 18.65
CA LYS A 89 10.01 22.42 19.05
C LYS A 89 9.47 21.23 18.25
N GLY A 90 8.46 21.40 17.40
CA GLY A 90 7.79 20.32 16.69
C GLY A 90 7.05 19.31 17.60
N THR A 91 6.81 19.65 18.87
CA THR A 91 6.17 18.78 19.85
C THR A 91 4.69 19.07 20.05
N GLU A 92 4.19 20.14 19.43
CA GLU A 92 2.78 20.52 19.49
C GLU A 92 2.30 20.84 18.08
N LEU A 93 1.22 20.20 17.65
CA LEU A 93 0.55 20.45 16.39
C LEU A 93 -0.85 20.98 16.66
N ALA A 94 -1.04 22.29 16.47
CA ALA A 94 -2.35 22.93 16.56
C ALA A 94 -3.10 22.77 15.24
N LEU A 95 -4.37 22.35 15.31
CA LEU A 95 -5.28 22.21 14.17
C LEU A 95 -6.48 23.13 14.36
N THR A 96 -6.85 23.86 13.29
CA THR A 96 -8.15 24.52 13.15
C THR A 96 -9.06 23.63 12.33
N LEU A 97 -10.27 23.38 12.81
CA LEU A 97 -11.24 22.44 12.23
C LEU A 97 -12.32 23.19 11.45
N ARG A 98 -13.00 22.47 10.56
CA ARG A 98 -14.24 22.95 9.93
C ARG A 98 -15.37 23.04 10.95
N GLU A 99 -16.26 24.01 10.76
CA GLU A 99 -17.43 24.23 11.63
C GLU A 99 -18.76 23.88 10.94
N ASP A 100 -18.72 23.57 9.64
CA ASP A 100 -19.89 23.28 8.80
C ASP A 100 -20.15 21.78 8.59
N VAL A 101 -19.38 20.92 9.25
CA VAL A 101 -19.43 19.47 9.08
C VAL A 101 -20.31 18.81 10.14
N LYS A 102 -21.16 17.89 9.68
CA LYS A 102 -22.03 17.08 10.54
C LYS A 102 -21.93 15.61 10.18
N PHE A 103 -22.07 14.76 11.18
CA PHE A 103 -22.30 13.34 11.01
C PHE A 103 -23.72 13.06 10.54
N ALA A 104 -23.99 11.81 10.14
CA ALA A 104 -25.28 11.41 9.59
C ALA A 104 -26.45 11.56 10.59
N ASP A 105 -26.19 11.51 11.90
CA ASP A 105 -27.18 11.74 12.96
C ASP A 105 -27.40 13.24 13.29
N GLY A 106 -26.69 14.13 12.59
CA GLY A 106 -26.78 15.58 12.76
C GLY A 106 -25.85 16.15 13.84
N ALA A 107 -25.12 15.30 14.58
CA ALA A 107 -24.07 15.76 15.50
C ALA A 107 -22.98 16.52 14.73
N ALA A 108 -22.46 17.59 15.32
CA ALA A 108 -21.37 18.35 14.71
C ALA A 108 -20.07 17.55 14.77
N PHE A 109 -19.23 17.70 13.74
CA PHE A 109 -17.82 17.34 13.84
C PHE A 109 -17.08 18.47 14.58
N ASP A 110 -16.37 18.14 15.66
CA ASP A 110 -15.68 19.10 16.51
C ASP A 110 -14.36 18.53 17.09
N ALA A 111 -13.65 19.35 17.85
CA ALA A 111 -12.40 18.96 18.51
C ALA A 111 -12.55 17.77 19.49
N ALA A 112 -13.73 17.60 20.10
CA ALA A 112 -13.99 16.45 20.97
C ALA A 112 -14.09 15.15 20.15
N ALA A 113 -14.69 15.20 18.96
CA ALA A 113 -14.69 14.08 18.02
C ALA A 113 -13.27 13.72 17.56
N VAL A 114 -12.42 14.71 17.27
CA VAL A 114 -11.00 14.47 16.93
C VAL A 114 -10.28 13.75 18.06
N LYS A 115 -10.40 14.25 19.29
CA LYS A 115 -9.82 13.62 20.47
C LYS A 115 -10.28 12.18 20.65
N ALA A 116 -11.59 11.95 20.57
CA ALA A 116 -12.15 10.62 20.75
C ALA A 116 -11.64 9.62 19.70
N ASN A 117 -11.55 10.03 18.43
CA ASN A 117 -11.05 9.17 17.36
C ASN A 117 -9.56 8.85 17.51
N LEU A 118 -8.71 9.86 17.72
CA LEU A 118 -7.26 9.64 17.84
C LEU A 118 -6.89 8.78 19.05
N GLU A 119 -7.53 9.01 20.20
CA GLU A 119 -7.32 8.18 21.38
C GLU A 119 -7.82 6.74 21.17
N ARG A 120 -8.94 6.57 20.47
CA ARG A 120 -9.51 5.26 20.16
C ARG A 120 -8.65 4.51 19.14
N PHE A 121 -8.17 5.17 18.09
CA PHE A 121 -7.26 4.59 17.10
C PHE A 121 -5.98 4.08 17.78
N LYS A 122 -5.36 4.91 18.63
CA LYS A 122 -4.16 4.54 19.39
C LYS A 122 -4.38 3.30 20.29
N LYS A 123 -5.58 3.15 20.87
CA LYS A 123 -5.93 2.03 21.77
C LYS A 123 -6.53 0.83 21.04
N GLY A 124 -6.92 0.96 19.77
CA GLY A 124 -7.76 0.01 19.06
C GLY A 124 -7.08 -1.30 18.67
N GLY A 125 -5.74 -1.37 18.76
CA GLY A 125 -4.99 -2.60 18.44
C GLY A 125 -4.87 -2.92 16.95
N GLY A 126 -5.33 -2.03 16.07
CA GLY A 126 -5.09 -2.14 14.63
C GLY A 126 -3.59 -2.04 14.30
N ALA A 127 -3.17 -2.61 13.16
CA ALA A 127 -1.75 -2.68 12.78
C ALA A 127 -1.08 -1.29 12.69
N ASP A 128 -1.86 -0.27 12.34
CA ASP A 128 -1.41 1.12 12.18
C ASP A 128 -1.54 1.97 13.46
N ALA A 129 -2.09 1.42 14.56
CA ALA A 129 -2.20 2.13 15.84
C ALA A 129 -0.83 2.59 16.37
N LYS A 130 0.24 1.85 16.03
CA LYS A 130 1.64 2.16 16.37
C LYS A 130 2.09 3.55 15.88
N TRP A 131 1.50 4.07 14.81
CA TRP A 131 1.85 5.39 14.27
C TRP A 131 1.50 6.53 15.24
N LEU A 132 0.56 6.32 16.16
CA LEU A 132 0.23 7.28 17.22
C LEU A 132 0.94 7.01 18.56
N ASN A 133 1.96 6.13 18.60
CA ASN A 133 2.71 5.89 19.85
C ASN A 133 3.36 7.16 20.41
N GLY A 134 3.80 8.07 19.52
CA GLY A 134 4.39 9.36 19.89
C GLY A 134 3.38 10.41 20.37
N LEU A 135 2.07 10.24 20.13
CA LEU A 135 1.02 11.16 20.57
C LEU A 135 0.77 11.01 22.07
N THR A 136 1.10 12.00 22.88
CA THR A 136 0.95 11.95 24.35
C THR A 136 -0.44 12.36 24.81
N SER A 137 -1.02 13.40 24.21
CA SER A 137 -2.38 13.86 24.54
C SER A 137 -3.00 14.63 23.38
N VAL A 138 -4.33 14.71 23.40
CA VAL A 138 -5.13 15.58 22.54
C VAL A 138 -5.85 16.60 23.43
N GLU A 139 -5.48 17.86 23.28
CA GLU A 139 -6.02 18.98 24.04
C GLU A 139 -7.08 19.70 23.22
N VAL A 140 -8.33 19.64 23.70
CA VAL A 140 -9.44 20.41 23.14
C VAL A 140 -9.33 21.83 23.69
N VAL A 141 -9.08 22.81 22.82
CA VAL A 141 -8.99 24.22 23.20
C VAL A 141 -10.40 24.82 23.20
N ASP A 142 -11.13 24.59 22.12
CA ASP A 142 -12.56 24.89 21.94
C ASP A 142 -13.15 23.94 20.89
N SER A 143 -14.37 24.19 20.40
CA SER A 143 -15.04 23.29 19.43
C SER A 143 -14.31 23.16 18.09
N SER A 144 -13.60 24.18 17.62
CA SER A 144 -12.91 24.18 16.33
C SER A 144 -11.39 24.22 16.44
N HIS A 145 -10.82 24.19 17.65
CA HIS A 145 -9.39 24.17 17.87
C HIS A 145 -8.95 23.01 18.75
N VAL A 146 -8.00 22.22 18.25
CA VAL A 146 -7.41 21.09 18.96
C VAL A 146 -5.90 21.12 18.83
N THR A 147 -5.18 20.78 19.90
CA THR A 147 -3.72 20.66 19.90
C THR A 147 -3.30 19.23 20.19
N LEU A 148 -2.53 18.64 19.28
CA LEU A 148 -1.90 17.34 19.50
C LEU A 148 -0.55 17.55 20.19
N LYS A 149 -0.34 16.91 21.34
CA LYS A 149 0.94 16.93 22.06
C LYS A 149 1.73 15.66 21.74
N LEU A 150 3.00 15.81 21.40
CA LEU A 150 3.89 14.74 20.98
C LEU A 150 5.03 14.57 21.99
N ALA A 151 5.48 13.33 22.21
CA ALA A 151 6.61 13.01 23.08
C ALA A 151 7.94 13.57 22.56
N GLY A 152 7.99 13.89 21.28
CA GLY A 152 9.10 14.53 20.57
C GLY A 152 8.65 14.85 19.14
N PRO A 153 9.47 15.55 18.35
CA PRO A 153 9.19 15.78 16.94
C PRO A 153 8.81 14.49 16.21
N ASP A 154 7.82 14.60 15.32
CA ASP A 154 7.42 13.51 14.43
C ASP A 154 7.15 14.06 13.03
N PRO A 155 8.13 13.98 12.12
CA PRO A 155 8.01 14.50 10.75
C PRO A 155 6.89 13.84 9.94
N ALA A 156 6.40 12.66 10.35
CA ALA A 156 5.36 11.94 9.63
C ALA A 156 3.94 12.16 10.20
N MET A 157 3.78 13.02 11.22
CA MET A 157 2.48 13.23 11.84
C MET A 157 1.41 13.70 10.83
N LEU A 158 1.73 14.61 9.91
CA LEU A 158 0.77 15.04 8.88
C LEU A 158 0.38 13.89 7.93
N PHE A 159 1.32 12.99 7.60
CA PHE A 159 1.03 11.78 6.84
C PHE A 159 0.00 10.92 7.58
N TYR A 160 0.22 10.66 8.87
CA TYR A 160 -0.71 9.87 9.69
C TYR A 160 -2.11 10.48 9.74
N LEU A 161 -2.22 11.81 9.87
CA LEU A 161 -3.49 12.55 9.89
C LEU A 161 -4.17 12.62 8.51
N SER A 162 -3.47 12.28 7.43
CA SER A 162 -4.02 12.13 6.07
C SER A 162 -4.35 10.68 5.70
N ASP A 163 -4.04 9.74 6.59
CA ASP A 163 -4.16 8.29 6.39
C ASP A 163 -5.08 7.68 7.47
N ALA A 164 -4.91 6.40 7.79
CA ALA A 164 -5.77 5.63 8.69
C ALA A 164 -6.03 6.32 10.04
N ALA A 165 -5.00 6.92 10.66
CA ALA A 165 -5.14 7.62 11.93
C ALA A 165 -5.96 8.92 11.82
N GLY A 166 -6.04 9.50 10.63
CA GLY A 166 -6.79 10.70 10.33
C GLY A 166 -8.29 10.50 10.14
N LEU A 167 -8.75 9.26 9.92
CA LEU A 167 -10.15 8.95 9.62
C LEU A 167 -11.08 9.26 10.81
N MET A 168 -12.10 10.08 10.60
CA MET A 168 -13.00 10.54 11.66
C MET A 168 -14.36 9.83 11.62
N ALA A 169 -14.59 8.93 12.59
CA ALA A 169 -15.89 8.32 12.85
C ALA A 169 -16.72 9.13 13.86
N ASN A 170 -18.04 8.99 13.80
CA ASN A 170 -18.97 9.58 14.76
C ASN A 170 -18.75 8.97 16.16
N PRO A 171 -18.40 9.77 17.19
CA PRO A 171 -18.20 9.25 18.53
C PRO A 171 -19.44 8.59 19.16
N THR A 172 -20.65 8.94 18.70
CA THR A 172 -21.89 8.29 19.20
C THR A 172 -21.94 6.80 18.84
N ALA A 173 -21.19 6.37 17.81
CA ALA A 173 -21.08 4.96 17.44
C ALA A 173 -20.16 4.16 18.39
N PHE A 174 -19.26 4.80 19.13
CA PHE A 174 -18.29 4.08 19.98
C PHE A 174 -18.93 3.38 21.17
N ALA A 175 -20.08 3.87 21.64
CA ALA A 175 -20.86 3.23 22.69
C ALA A 175 -21.69 2.04 22.19
N LYS A 176 -21.78 1.81 20.88
CA LYS A 176 -22.65 0.79 20.25
C LYS A 176 -21.91 -0.52 19.96
N GLY A 177 -20.80 -0.79 20.64
CA GLY A 177 -19.97 -1.98 20.43
C GLY A 177 -19.36 -2.03 19.03
N ASP A 178 -19.45 -3.18 18.37
CA ASP A 178 -18.82 -3.43 17.06
C ASP A 178 -19.64 -2.89 15.86
N SER A 179 -20.51 -1.89 16.05
CA SER A 179 -21.40 -1.41 14.98
C SER A 179 -20.62 -0.93 13.75
N LEU A 180 -19.49 -0.24 13.98
CA LEU A 180 -18.63 0.30 12.92
C LEU A 180 -17.99 -0.79 12.05
N LYS A 181 -17.93 -2.05 12.52
CA LYS A 181 -17.38 -3.17 11.75
C LYS A 181 -18.11 -3.37 10.41
N THR A 182 -19.42 -3.14 10.39
CA THR A 182 -20.29 -3.38 9.21
C THR A 182 -21.16 -2.18 8.86
N THR A 183 -21.16 -1.14 9.70
CA THR A 183 -22.00 0.06 9.56
C THR A 183 -21.13 1.28 9.78
N PRO A 184 -20.42 1.77 8.74
CA PRO A 184 -19.60 2.95 8.91
C PRO A 184 -20.47 4.17 9.22
N ASP A 185 -19.97 5.04 10.09
CA ASP A 185 -20.63 6.28 10.52
C ASP A 185 -19.59 7.39 10.60
N GLY A 186 -19.53 8.20 9.56
CA GLY A 186 -18.52 9.23 9.33
C GLY A 186 -19.07 10.40 8.52
N THR A 187 -18.18 11.22 8.02
CA THR A 187 -18.50 12.46 7.29
C THR A 187 -18.34 12.36 5.77
N GLY A 188 -17.95 11.18 5.26
CA GLY A 188 -17.44 11.02 3.90
C GLY A 188 -18.44 11.23 2.75
N PRO A 189 -17.94 11.23 1.51
CA PRO A 189 -18.70 11.57 0.30
C PRO A 189 -19.69 10.49 -0.14
N TYR A 190 -19.62 9.28 0.40
CA TYR A 190 -20.49 8.17 0.09
C TYR A 190 -21.05 7.48 1.34
N ARG A 191 -22.17 6.77 1.17
CA ARG A 191 -22.83 5.96 2.21
C ARG A 191 -22.84 4.50 1.80
N LEU A 192 -22.52 3.60 2.72
CA LEU A 192 -22.54 2.16 2.45
C LEU A 192 -23.97 1.66 2.25
N VAL A 193 -24.23 1.05 1.09
CA VAL A 193 -25.51 0.41 0.77
C VAL A 193 -25.46 -1.05 1.22
N LYS A 194 -25.87 -1.30 2.48
CA LYS A 194 -25.83 -2.65 3.09
C LYS A 194 -26.53 -3.72 2.26
N ALA A 195 -27.69 -3.41 1.68
CA ALA A 195 -28.46 -4.36 0.89
C ALA A 195 -27.76 -4.83 -0.40
N LYS A 196 -26.75 -4.08 -0.87
CA LYS A 196 -25.94 -4.40 -2.05
C LYS A 196 -24.51 -4.83 -1.69
N THR A 197 -24.18 -4.89 -0.40
CA THR A 197 -22.85 -5.24 0.11
C THR A 197 -22.83 -6.69 0.58
N THR A 198 -21.82 -7.42 0.13
CA THR A 198 -21.52 -8.79 0.55
C THR A 198 -20.11 -8.80 1.12
N ILE A 199 -19.99 -8.91 2.45
CA ILE A 199 -18.69 -8.91 3.14
C ILE A 199 -17.82 -10.05 2.58
N GLY A 200 -16.56 -9.74 2.29
CA GLY A 200 -15.61 -10.65 1.66
C GLY A 200 -15.72 -10.74 0.14
N THR A 201 -16.65 -10.00 -0.48
CA THR A 201 -16.88 -10.06 -1.93
C THR A 201 -17.02 -8.68 -2.56
N LYS A 202 -17.95 -7.85 -2.08
CA LYS A 202 -18.29 -6.57 -2.73
C LYS A 202 -18.85 -5.57 -1.73
N TRP A 203 -18.35 -4.34 -1.78
CA TRP A 203 -18.86 -3.19 -1.03
C TRP A 203 -19.44 -2.21 -2.03
N VAL A 204 -20.65 -1.73 -1.76
CA VAL A 204 -21.34 -0.78 -2.63
C VAL A 204 -21.69 0.45 -1.81
N TYR A 205 -21.36 1.60 -2.36
CA TYR A 205 -21.63 2.90 -1.78
C TYR A 205 -22.41 3.77 -2.77
N GLU A 206 -23.31 4.60 -2.25
CA GLU A 206 -24.06 5.61 -3.00
C GLU A 206 -23.68 7.00 -2.51
N ARG A 207 -23.78 8.01 -3.37
CA ARG A 207 -23.42 9.40 -3.04
C ARG A 207 -24.15 9.87 -1.77
N ASN A 208 -23.39 10.49 -0.87
CA ASN A 208 -23.94 11.22 0.26
C ASN A 208 -24.41 12.60 -0.23
N THR A 209 -25.72 12.75 -0.49
CA THR A 209 -26.30 14.03 -0.97
C THR A 209 -26.22 15.17 0.06
N GLY A 210 -25.87 14.87 1.31
CA GLY A 210 -25.60 15.84 2.36
C GLY A 210 -24.11 15.99 2.68
N TYR A 211 -23.22 15.58 1.77
CA TYR A 211 -21.78 15.76 1.95
C TYR A 211 -21.42 17.24 2.01
N TRP A 212 -20.53 17.60 2.92
CA TRP A 212 -20.11 18.98 3.18
C TRP A 212 -19.11 19.51 2.14
N GLY A 213 -18.35 18.60 1.52
CA GLY A 213 -17.30 18.92 0.56
C GLY A 213 -17.78 18.91 -0.89
N GLU A 214 -16.81 18.94 -1.81
CA GLU A 214 -17.11 18.84 -3.24
C GLU A 214 -17.66 17.46 -3.61
N GLU A 215 -18.71 17.46 -4.43
CA GLU A 215 -19.28 16.26 -4.96
C GLU A 215 -18.32 15.54 -5.91
N LEU A 216 -17.93 14.31 -5.57
CA LEU A 216 -17.14 13.46 -6.46
C LEU A 216 -17.90 13.13 -7.76
N PRO A 217 -17.20 12.84 -8.88
CA PRO A 217 -17.84 12.71 -10.19
C PRO A 217 -18.79 11.51 -10.32
N TYR A 218 -18.56 10.43 -9.56
CA TYR A 218 -19.36 9.19 -9.66
C TYR A 218 -20.53 9.17 -8.67
N LYS A 219 -21.72 8.73 -9.11
CA LYS A 219 -22.90 8.61 -8.25
C LYS A 219 -22.82 7.40 -7.33
N ASP A 220 -22.32 6.30 -7.87
CA ASP A 220 -22.11 5.05 -7.15
C ASP A 220 -20.63 4.66 -7.16
N LEU A 221 -20.18 4.06 -6.06
CA LEU A 221 -18.87 3.44 -5.93
C LEU A 221 -19.07 1.97 -5.58
N SER A 222 -18.36 1.07 -6.24
CA SER A 222 -18.23 -0.31 -5.78
C SER A 222 -16.79 -0.74 -5.71
N ILE A 223 -16.45 -1.52 -4.69
CA ILE A 223 -15.13 -2.11 -4.49
C ILE A 223 -15.33 -3.62 -4.36
N SER A 224 -14.76 -4.38 -5.28
CA SER A 224 -14.95 -5.83 -5.38
C SER A 224 -13.64 -6.57 -5.17
N PHE A 225 -13.67 -7.56 -4.28
CA PHE A 225 -12.55 -8.45 -4.03
C PHE A 225 -12.48 -9.55 -5.10
N PHE A 226 -11.28 -9.86 -5.55
CA PHE A 226 -10.97 -10.94 -6.47
C PHE A 226 -9.84 -11.81 -5.91
N ASP A 227 -9.92 -13.11 -6.14
CA ASP A 227 -8.94 -14.08 -5.62
C ASP A 227 -7.56 -13.98 -6.31
N ASN A 228 -7.51 -13.44 -7.53
CA ASN A 228 -6.27 -13.29 -8.29
C ASN A 228 -6.38 -12.25 -9.41
N GLU A 229 -5.22 -11.79 -9.90
CA GLU A 229 -5.13 -10.76 -10.94
C GLU A 229 -5.67 -11.22 -12.31
N THR A 230 -5.65 -12.51 -12.63
CA THR A 230 -6.26 -13.01 -13.88
C THR A 230 -7.77 -12.77 -13.90
N ALA A 231 -8.44 -12.97 -12.76
CA ALA A 231 -9.86 -12.65 -12.62
C ALA A 231 -10.11 -11.14 -12.71
N ILE A 232 -9.23 -10.30 -12.16
CA ILE A 232 -9.29 -8.84 -12.31
C ILE A 232 -9.17 -8.42 -13.78
N VAL A 233 -8.18 -8.93 -14.51
CA VAL A 233 -7.99 -8.61 -15.94
C VAL A 233 -9.23 -9.01 -16.76
N ASN A 234 -9.83 -10.16 -16.49
CA ASN A 234 -11.10 -10.55 -17.13
C ASN A 234 -12.26 -9.62 -16.75
N GLY A 235 -12.31 -9.18 -15.49
CA GLY A 235 -13.28 -8.20 -15.01
C GLY A 235 -13.18 -6.86 -15.74
N ILE A 236 -11.97 -6.36 -15.98
CA ILE A 236 -11.72 -5.15 -16.79
C ILE A 236 -12.17 -5.37 -18.24
N ARG A 237 -11.76 -6.47 -18.87
CA ARG A 237 -12.08 -6.77 -20.29
C ARG A 237 -13.58 -6.90 -20.56
N THR A 238 -14.33 -7.39 -19.59
CA THR A 238 -15.79 -7.58 -19.64
C THR A 238 -16.58 -6.36 -19.18
N GLY A 239 -15.93 -5.35 -18.60
CA GLY A 239 -16.58 -4.17 -18.02
C GLY A 239 -17.28 -4.44 -16.68
N GLN A 240 -16.98 -5.56 -16.00
CA GLN A 240 -17.47 -5.83 -14.64
C GLN A 240 -16.91 -4.81 -13.63
N VAL A 241 -15.68 -4.38 -13.86
CA VAL A 241 -14.95 -3.34 -13.12
C VAL A 241 -14.28 -2.42 -14.13
N ASN A 242 -14.03 -1.17 -13.75
CA ASN A 242 -13.43 -0.16 -14.63
C ASN A 242 -12.13 0.45 -14.07
N ALA A 243 -11.70 0.03 -12.89
CA ALA A 243 -10.42 0.39 -12.31
C ALA A 243 -9.81 -0.77 -11.51
N ALA A 244 -8.50 -0.94 -11.56
CA ALA A 244 -7.76 -1.92 -10.79
C ALA A 244 -6.28 -1.55 -10.62
N LEU A 245 -5.62 -2.18 -9.66
CA LEU A 245 -4.17 -2.20 -9.53
C LEU A 245 -3.65 -3.62 -9.81
N LEU A 246 -2.69 -3.77 -10.71
CA LEU A 246 -2.02 -5.04 -11.01
C LEU A 246 -0.56 -5.01 -10.58
N GLN A 247 -0.09 -6.06 -9.92
CA GLN A 247 1.28 -6.22 -9.44
C GLN A 247 2.02 -7.34 -10.17
N ASN A 248 1.32 -8.32 -10.75
CA ASN A 248 1.91 -9.45 -11.45
C ASN A 248 2.31 -9.06 -12.89
N ALA A 249 3.60 -9.26 -13.23
CA ALA A 249 4.14 -8.87 -14.52
C ALA A 249 3.41 -9.53 -15.72
N ASP A 250 3.02 -10.80 -15.63
CA ASP A 250 2.30 -11.48 -16.72
C ASP A 250 0.91 -10.87 -16.93
N GLN A 251 0.21 -10.52 -15.86
CA GLN A 251 -1.12 -9.91 -15.96
C GLN A 251 -1.05 -8.46 -16.46
N GLN A 252 0.00 -7.71 -16.06
CA GLN A 252 0.29 -6.39 -16.62
C GLN A 252 0.52 -6.46 -18.14
N ILE A 253 1.35 -7.39 -18.63
CA ILE A 253 1.58 -7.58 -20.08
C ILE A 253 0.30 -8.03 -20.79
N SER A 254 -0.45 -8.96 -20.18
CA SER A 254 -1.69 -9.45 -20.77
C SER A 254 -2.73 -8.34 -20.94
N VAL A 255 -2.91 -7.48 -19.93
CA VAL A 255 -3.95 -6.45 -20.00
C VAL A 255 -3.61 -5.36 -21.01
N GLU A 256 -2.33 -4.97 -21.11
CA GLU A 256 -1.85 -3.96 -22.08
C GLU A 256 -2.03 -4.38 -23.55
N SER A 257 -2.22 -5.68 -23.83
CA SER A 257 -2.53 -6.13 -25.19
C SER A 257 -3.95 -5.76 -25.65
N ASP A 258 -4.83 -5.30 -24.75
CA ASP A 258 -6.17 -4.81 -25.07
C ASP A 258 -6.13 -3.31 -25.38
N PRO A 259 -6.38 -2.87 -26.63
CA PRO A 259 -6.28 -1.45 -26.99
C PRO A 259 -7.32 -0.55 -26.31
N ARG A 260 -8.31 -1.13 -25.61
CA ARG A 260 -9.34 -0.39 -24.88
C ARG A 260 -8.87 0.04 -23.49
N VAL A 261 -7.90 -0.66 -22.91
CA VAL A 261 -7.45 -0.33 -21.56
C VAL A 261 -6.51 0.86 -21.54
N LYS A 262 -6.57 1.63 -20.47
CA LYS A 262 -5.61 2.68 -20.14
C LYS A 262 -4.80 2.23 -18.95
N THR A 263 -3.50 2.47 -19.00
CA THR A 263 -2.59 2.03 -17.95
C THR A 263 -1.69 3.16 -17.48
N THR A 264 -1.33 3.14 -16.22
CA THR A 264 -0.41 4.11 -15.61
C THR A 264 0.48 3.37 -14.64
N GLU A 265 1.79 3.45 -14.86
CA GLU A 265 2.78 2.82 -13.99
C GLU A 265 3.00 3.61 -12.71
N GLN A 266 3.31 2.89 -11.63
CA GLN A 266 3.72 3.45 -10.36
C GLN A 266 4.72 2.53 -9.68
N GLU A 267 5.89 3.05 -9.35
CA GLU A 267 6.80 2.37 -8.42
C GLU A 267 6.41 2.72 -6.98
N PHE A 268 6.30 1.73 -6.12
CA PHE A 268 5.96 1.95 -4.71
C PHE A 268 6.73 1.01 -3.77
N ASP A 269 6.62 -0.31 -4.00
CA ASP A 269 7.28 -1.29 -3.14
C ASP A 269 8.66 -1.66 -3.69
N PHE A 270 9.61 -1.93 -2.81
CA PHE A 270 10.76 -2.78 -3.13
C PHE A 270 10.54 -4.20 -2.61
N GLN A 271 11.06 -5.18 -3.35
CA GLN A 271 11.20 -6.55 -2.86
C GLN A 271 12.65 -6.81 -2.46
N GLY A 272 12.87 -7.40 -1.30
CA GLY A 272 14.22 -7.64 -0.79
C GLY A 272 14.25 -8.56 0.42
N LEU A 273 15.45 -9.08 0.72
CA LEU A 273 15.72 -9.77 1.96
C LEU A 273 16.03 -8.76 3.07
N LEU A 274 15.13 -8.67 4.06
CA LEU A 274 15.37 -7.94 5.29
C LEU A 274 16.23 -8.80 6.22
N LEU A 275 17.30 -8.23 6.77
CA LEU A 275 18.19 -8.89 7.71
C LEU A 275 17.87 -8.41 9.12
N PHE A 276 17.17 -9.22 9.90
CA PHE A 276 16.79 -8.90 11.28
C PHE A 276 17.97 -9.08 12.23
N ASP A 277 18.74 -10.15 12.03
CA ASP A 277 19.81 -10.60 12.93
C ASP A 277 21.19 -10.07 12.55
N ARG A 278 21.34 -8.74 12.46
CA ARG A 278 22.64 -8.12 12.14
C ARG A 278 23.66 -8.24 13.28
N ASP A 279 23.24 -8.63 14.48
CA ASP A 279 24.13 -8.91 15.62
C ASP A 279 24.62 -10.37 15.66
N GLY A 280 24.06 -11.26 14.81
CA GLY A 280 24.42 -12.67 14.69
C GLY A 280 24.02 -13.55 15.87
N LYS A 281 22.87 -13.28 16.49
CA LYS A 281 22.26 -14.09 17.57
C LYS A 281 21.81 -15.47 17.10
N LEU A 282 21.24 -15.55 15.90
CA LEU A 282 20.74 -16.78 15.27
C LEU A 282 21.71 -17.28 14.21
N THR A 283 22.27 -16.38 13.39
CA THR A 283 23.27 -16.70 12.38
C THR A 283 24.54 -15.89 12.66
N PRO A 284 25.52 -16.43 13.41
CA PRO A 284 26.74 -15.72 13.82
C PRO A 284 27.50 -15.06 12.67
N ALA A 285 27.40 -15.61 11.45
CA ALA A 285 28.01 -15.03 10.26
C ALA A 285 27.47 -13.63 9.92
N LEU A 286 26.18 -13.37 10.14
CA LEU A 286 25.58 -12.08 9.83
C LEU A 286 26.04 -10.95 10.74
N LYS A 287 26.76 -11.23 11.84
CA LYS A 287 27.37 -10.20 12.70
C LYS A 287 28.39 -9.35 11.95
N ASP A 288 29.16 -9.97 11.06
CA ASP A 288 30.21 -9.29 10.30
C ASP A 288 29.60 -8.60 9.06
N PRO A 289 29.75 -7.27 8.91
CA PRO A 289 29.22 -6.55 7.74
C PRO A 289 29.73 -7.10 6.42
N ARG A 290 30.96 -7.64 6.37
CA ARG A 290 31.52 -8.23 5.15
C ARG A 290 30.73 -9.44 4.67
N VAL A 291 30.11 -10.19 5.58
CA VAL A 291 29.20 -11.29 5.19
C VAL A 291 27.94 -10.73 4.56
N ARG A 292 27.33 -9.68 5.13
CA ARG A 292 26.13 -9.05 4.56
C ARG A 292 26.39 -8.37 3.22
N GLN A 293 27.55 -7.73 3.08
CA GLN A 293 28.07 -7.19 1.82
C GLN A 293 28.29 -8.30 0.78
N ALA A 294 28.82 -9.46 1.19
CA ALA A 294 28.99 -10.59 0.30
C ALA A 294 27.65 -11.14 -0.21
N LEU A 295 26.63 -11.25 0.65
CA LEU A 295 25.28 -11.65 0.23
C LEU A 295 24.71 -10.66 -0.79
N ASN A 296 24.93 -9.36 -0.59
CA ASN A 296 24.50 -8.33 -1.54
C ASN A 296 25.20 -8.44 -2.91
N HIS A 297 26.51 -8.73 -2.93
CA HIS A 297 27.27 -8.95 -4.17
C HIS A 297 26.94 -10.30 -4.85
N ALA A 298 26.40 -11.27 -4.10
CA ALA A 298 26.01 -12.56 -4.64
C ALA A 298 24.77 -12.48 -5.54
N VAL A 299 23.83 -11.57 -5.25
CA VAL A 299 22.54 -11.49 -5.96
C VAL A 299 22.66 -10.82 -7.32
N ASP A 300 22.22 -11.50 -8.39
CA ASP A 300 22.10 -10.91 -9.72
C ASP A 300 20.74 -10.21 -9.90
N ARG A 301 20.65 -8.98 -9.39
CA ARG A 301 19.43 -8.16 -9.43
C ARG A 301 18.92 -7.93 -10.86
N LYS A 302 19.83 -7.79 -11.83
CA LYS A 302 19.46 -7.52 -13.23
C LYS A 302 18.79 -8.74 -13.85
N THR A 303 19.42 -9.92 -13.71
CA THR A 303 18.84 -11.16 -14.21
C THR A 303 17.54 -11.49 -13.47
N MET A 304 17.49 -11.26 -12.15
CA MET A 304 16.29 -11.47 -11.36
C MET A 304 15.13 -10.59 -11.84
N LEU A 305 15.35 -9.28 -12.03
CA LEU A 305 14.34 -8.36 -12.56
C LEU A 305 13.89 -8.76 -13.98
N ALA A 306 14.83 -9.13 -14.86
CA ALA A 306 14.51 -9.53 -16.23
C ALA A 306 13.69 -10.83 -16.30
N THR A 307 14.04 -11.82 -15.48
CA THR A 307 13.45 -13.17 -15.57
C THR A 307 12.18 -13.33 -14.75
N ILE A 308 12.09 -12.68 -13.57
CA ILE A 308 10.95 -12.81 -12.66
C ILE A 308 9.92 -11.71 -12.91
N ARG A 309 10.37 -10.50 -13.21
CA ARG A 309 9.51 -9.31 -13.36
C ARG A 309 9.39 -8.83 -14.80
N GLN A 310 10.07 -9.47 -15.76
CA GLN A 310 10.05 -9.09 -17.17
C GLN A 310 10.41 -7.60 -17.38
N ASN A 311 11.37 -7.11 -16.60
CA ASN A 311 11.82 -5.70 -16.57
C ASN A 311 10.77 -4.68 -16.08
N ARG A 312 9.68 -5.09 -15.42
CA ARG A 312 8.69 -4.19 -14.81
C ARG A 312 9.12 -3.75 -13.42
N GLY A 313 9.94 -2.71 -13.39
CA GLY A 313 10.50 -2.08 -12.20
C GLY A 313 11.97 -1.70 -12.40
N ALA A 314 12.65 -1.41 -11.29
CA ALA A 314 14.04 -0.96 -11.29
C ALA A 314 14.87 -1.72 -10.26
N ALA A 315 16.05 -2.22 -10.63
CA ALA A 315 16.97 -2.82 -9.67
C ALA A 315 17.38 -1.78 -8.61
N THR A 316 17.48 -2.20 -7.35
CA THR A 316 17.91 -1.31 -6.27
C THR A 316 18.71 -2.08 -5.21
N ALA A 317 19.57 -1.35 -4.51
CA ALA A 317 20.33 -1.83 -3.36
C ALA A 317 20.06 -0.98 -2.09
N GLN A 318 19.07 -0.08 -2.13
CA GLN A 318 18.71 0.79 -1.01
C GLN A 318 17.22 0.64 -0.64
N VAL A 319 16.86 1.03 0.58
CA VAL A 319 15.47 0.94 1.07
C VAL A 319 14.70 2.25 0.93
N PHE A 320 15.40 3.38 0.76
CA PHE A 320 14.80 4.70 0.53
C PHE A 320 14.30 4.82 -0.91
N GLY A 321 13.08 5.33 -1.08
CA GLY A 321 12.44 5.47 -2.40
C GLY A 321 12.75 6.80 -3.08
N PRO A 322 12.58 6.89 -4.41
CA PRO A 322 12.85 8.11 -5.18
C PRO A 322 12.14 9.38 -4.68
N ASP A 323 11.00 9.22 -4.01
CA ASP A 323 10.19 10.31 -3.45
C ASP A 323 10.69 10.79 -2.06
N THR A 324 11.83 10.30 -1.58
CA THR A 324 12.41 10.67 -0.27
C THR A 324 13.67 11.50 -0.43
N GLU A 325 14.01 12.31 0.57
CA GLU A 325 15.22 13.15 0.52
C GLU A 325 16.49 12.34 0.81
N GLY A 326 16.36 11.20 1.49
CA GLY A 326 17.43 10.26 1.79
C GLY A 326 17.86 9.41 0.60
N TYR A 327 17.06 9.34 -0.46
CA TYR A 327 17.38 8.59 -1.68
C TYR A 327 18.62 9.15 -2.39
N ASP A 328 19.49 8.23 -2.85
CA ASP A 328 20.65 8.56 -3.68
C ASP A 328 20.71 7.55 -4.83
N ALA A 329 20.48 8.00 -6.06
CA ALA A 329 20.48 7.14 -7.25
C ALA A 329 21.80 6.35 -7.43
N LYS A 330 22.93 6.83 -6.89
CA LYS A 330 24.20 6.10 -6.94
C LYS A 330 24.17 4.83 -6.11
N LEU A 331 23.37 4.80 -5.03
CA LEU A 331 23.28 3.65 -4.14
C LEU A 331 22.53 2.47 -4.78
N ASP A 332 21.65 2.70 -5.75
CA ASP A 332 20.93 1.61 -6.45
C ASP A 332 21.88 0.59 -7.10
N THR A 333 23.07 1.03 -7.48
CA THR A 333 24.08 0.20 -8.17
C THR A 333 25.31 -0.09 -7.31
N TYR A 334 25.28 0.24 -6.01
CA TYR A 334 26.42 0.10 -5.11
C TYR A 334 26.93 -1.35 -5.05
N TYR A 335 26.02 -2.32 -5.02
CA TYR A 335 26.33 -3.75 -5.04
C TYR A 335 26.17 -4.34 -6.44
N ALA A 336 27.21 -4.21 -7.27
CA ALA A 336 27.30 -4.97 -8.52
C ALA A 336 27.31 -6.48 -8.24
N HIS A 337 26.70 -7.27 -9.14
CA HIS A 337 26.78 -8.73 -9.07
C HIS A 337 28.24 -9.18 -9.29
N ASP A 338 28.89 -9.63 -8.23
CA ASP A 338 30.29 -10.06 -8.23
C ASP A 338 30.49 -11.23 -7.25
N PRO A 339 30.22 -12.47 -7.70
CA PRO A 339 30.44 -13.66 -6.89
C PRO A 339 31.90 -13.86 -6.45
N ALA A 340 32.88 -13.31 -7.19
CA ALA A 340 34.29 -13.42 -6.82
C ALA A 340 34.60 -12.52 -5.62
N LYS A 341 34.16 -11.26 -5.63
CA LYS A 341 34.25 -10.35 -4.49
C LYS A 341 33.47 -10.87 -3.29
N ALA A 342 32.28 -11.44 -3.49
CA ALA A 342 31.51 -12.05 -2.42
C ALA A 342 32.28 -13.19 -1.72
N ARG A 343 32.89 -14.12 -2.48
CA ARG A 343 33.74 -15.17 -1.91
C ARG A 343 34.97 -14.64 -1.18
N ALA A 344 35.58 -13.57 -1.68
CA ALA A 344 36.71 -12.91 -1.02
C ALA A 344 36.30 -12.33 0.35
N LEU A 345 35.20 -11.57 0.39
CA LEU A 345 34.63 -11.02 1.62
C LEU A 345 34.27 -12.11 2.64
N LEU A 346 33.63 -13.21 2.20
CA LEU A 346 33.32 -14.35 3.07
C LEU A 346 34.60 -14.97 3.64
N LYS A 347 35.65 -15.14 2.84
CA LYS A 347 36.94 -15.65 3.30
C LYS A 347 37.59 -14.72 4.33
N GLU A 348 37.60 -13.41 4.08
CA GLU A 348 38.14 -12.39 4.99
C GLU A 348 37.37 -12.31 6.32
N ALA A 349 36.08 -12.61 6.29
CA ALA A 349 35.22 -12.71 7.46
C ALA A 349 35.34 -14.07 8.21
N GLY A 350 36.18 -14.99 7.72
CA GLY A 350 36.38 -16.31 8.34
C GLY A 350 35.41 -17.40 7.89
N TYR A 351 34.56 -17.13 6.90
CA TYR A 351 33.53 -18.03 6.37
C TYR A 351 33.91 -18.60 4.99
N ALA A 352 35.19 -18.93 4.77
CA ALA A 352 35.69 -19.48 3.50
C ALA A 352 35.03 -20.81 3.09
N LYS A 353 34.52 -21.57 4.09
CA LYS A 353 33.77 -22.82 3.88
C LYS A 353 32.26 -22.61 3.77
N GLY A 354 31.80 -21.35 3.80
CA GLY A 354 30.40 -21.01 3.81
C GLY A 354 29.72 -21.22 5.16
N PHE A 355 28.40 -21.08 5.14
CA PHE A 355 27.49 -21.35 6.26
C PHE A 355 26.08 -21.61 5.69
N THR A 356 25.17 -22.07 6.53
CA THR A 356 23.75 -22.21 6.19
C THR A 356 22.98 -20.98 6.67
N LEU A 357 22.20 -20.40 5.77
CA LEU A 357 21.22 -19.37 6.09
C LEU A 357 19.83 -20.00 5.98
N GLU A 358 19.10 -20.08 7.09
CA GLU A 358 17.73 -20.58 7.13
C GLU A 358 16.75 -19.40 7.15
N LEU A 359 15.85 -19.35 6.18
CA LEU A 359 14.87 -18.28 6.00
C LEU A 359 13.46 -18.86 5.87
N PRO A 360 12.43 -18.15 6.39
CA PRO A 360 11.05 -18.53 6.16
C PRO A 360 10.67 -18.24 4.71
N ARG A 361 9.82 -19.10 4.14
CA ARG A 361 9.28 -18.94 2.80
C ARG A 361 7.77 -18.93 2.85
N ILE A 362 7.18 -17.81 2.43
CA ILE A 362 5.75 -17.68 2.17
C ILE A 362 5.59 -17.60 0.65
N THR A 363 4.94 -18.57 0.03
CA THR A 363 4.82 -18.65 -1.44
C THR A 363 4.20 -17.41 -2.09
N ALA A 364 3.30 -16.73 -1.37
CA ALA A 364 2.68 -15.48 -1.83
C ALA A 364 3.68 -14.30 -1.96
N ILE A 365 4.81 -14.35 -1.25
CA ILE A 365 5.87 -13.33 -1.31
C ILE A 365 7.07 -13.86 -2.13
N VAL A 366 7.46 -15.11 -1.88
CA VAL A 366 8.61 -15.78 -2.49
C VAL A 366 8.13 -16.96 -3.33
N ASN A 367 7.82 -16.67 -4.59
CA ASN A 367 7.47 -17.70 -5.58
C ASN A 367 8.67 -18.64 -5.88
N ASP A 368 8.41 -19.73 -6.60
CA ASP A 368 9.45 -20.74 -6.92
C ASP A 368 10.64 -20.15 -7.67
N ALA A 369 10.39 -19.23 -8.62
CA ALA A 369 11.44 -18.60 -9.40
C ALA A 369 12.39 -17.76 -8.52
N LEU A 370 11.84 -16.95 -7.61
CA LEU A 370 12.62 -16.14 -6.69
C LEU A 370 13.38 -17.00 -5.68
N ALA A 371 12.74 -18.02 -5.12
CA ALA A 371 13.37 -18.97 -4.20
C ALA A 371 14.56 -19.68 -4.84
N ALA A 372 14.41 -20.13 -6.09
CA ALA A 372 15.45 -20.80 -6.85
C ALA A 372 16.60 -19.85 -7.27
N SER A 373 16.28 -18.61 -7.66
CA SER A 373 17.28 -17.59 -7.99
C SER A 373 18.17 -17.29 -6.79
N LEU A 374 17.58 -17.00 -5.62
CA LEU A 374 18.34 -16.72 -4.39
C LEU A 374 19.18 -17.91 -3.94
N ALA A 375 18.63 -19.13 -4.01
CA ALA A 375 19.38 -20.33 -3.65
C ALA A 375 20.58 -20.56 -4.58
N THR A 376 20.42 -20.27 -5.88
CA THR A 376 21.50 -20.38 -6.88
C THR A 376 22.60 -19.35 -6.61
N ASP A 377 22.21 -18.08 -6.43
CA ASP A 377 23.13 -16.97 -6.19
C ASP A 377 23.95 -17.17 -4.90
N PHE A 378 23.30 -17.56 -3.80
CA PHE A 378 23.99 -17.81 -2.54
C PHE A 378 24.89 -19.06 -2.61
N LYS A 379 24.44 -20.13 -3.28
CA LYS A 379 25.26 -21.33 -3.47
C LYS A 379 26.52 -21.03 -4.28
N ALA A 380 26.47 -20.14 -5.27
CA ALA A 380 27.62 -19.74 -6.08
C ALA A 380 28.74 -19.06 -5.28
N VAL A 381 28.44 -18.54 -4.08
CA VAL A 381 29.41 -17.94 -3.16
C VAL A 381 29.69 -18.81 -1.93
N GLY A 382 29.11 -20.02 -1.86
CA GLY A 382 29.32 -20.98 -0.78
C GLY A 382 28.32 -20.89 0.37
N VAL A 383 27.29 -20.05 0.28
CA VAL A 383 26.23 -19.96 1.30
C VAL A 383 25.10 -20.91 0.94
N THR A 384 24.72 -21.80 1.84
CA THR A 384 23.59 -22.72 1.64
C THR A 384 22.31 -22.04 2.12
N LEU A 385 21.39 -21.72 1.22
CA LEU A 385 20.07 -21.21 1.58
C LEU A 385 19.10 -22.37 1.83
N LYS A 386 18.52 -22.42 3.03
CA LYS A 386 17.46 -23.37 3.40
C LYS A 386 16.16 -22.60 3.61
N TRP A 387 15.13 -22.95 2.84
CA TRP A 387 13.78 -22.43 3.03
C TRP A 387 13.01 -23.28 4.04
N ASP A 388 12.33 -22.63 4.98
CA ASP A 388 11.27 -23.23 5.81
C ASP A 388 9.93 -22.75 5.25
N ASP A 389 9.21 -23.61 4.52
CA ASP A 389 7.93 -23.26 3.89
C ASP A 389 6.82 -23.14 4.95
N LEU A 390 6.19 -21.96 5.04
CA LEU A 390 5.17 -21.63 6.03
C LEU A 390 3.89 -21.09 5.38
N ASP A 391 2.74 -21.39 5.98
CA ASP A 391 1.52 -20.61 5.74
C ASP A 391 1.62 -19.22 6.42
N GLY A 392 0.75 -18.29 6.02
CA GLY A 392 0.79 -16.91 6.52
C GLY A 392 0.62 -16.78 8.04
N GLY A 393 -0.22 -17.60 8.66
CA GLY A 393 -0.45 -17.58 10.11
C GLY A 393 0.77 -18.10 10.88
N SER A 394 1.30 -19.25 10.47
CA SER A 394 2.53 -19.81 11.04
C SER A 394 3.73 -18.88 10.86
N ALA A 395 3.82 -18.17 9.73
CA ALA A 395 4.87 -17.19 9.49
C ALA A 395 4.80 -16.01 10.47
N VAL A 396 3.61 -15.46 10.75
CA VAL A 396 3.47 -14.38 11.73
C VAL A 396 3.96 -14.82 13.11
N GLN A 397 3.56 -16.02 13.55
CA GLN A 397 4.00 -16.57 14.84
C GLN A 397 5.52 -16.77 14.87
N LYS A 398 6.08 -17.55 13.95
CA LYS A 398 7.50 -17.91 14.01
C LYS A 398 8.43 -16.71 13.76
N VAL A 399 8.07 -15.78 12.87
CA VAL A 399 8.92 -14.64 12.51
C VAL A 399 8.84 -13.54 13.55
N PHE A 400 7.63 -13.05 13.88
CA PHE A 400 7.48 -11.83 14.67
C PHE A 400 7.30 -12.08 16.16
N THR A 401 6.78 -13.27 16.54
CA THR A 401 6.59 -13.63 17.95
C THR A 401 7.77 -14.45 18.48
N ASP A 402 8.06 -15.58 17.84
CA ASP A 402 9.12 -16.48 18.28
C ASP A 402 10.52 -15.99 17.89
N ARG A 403 10.58 -15.08 16.89
CA ARG A 403 11.84 -14.52 16.35
C ARG A 403 12.80 -15.61 15.91
N ALA A 404 12.29 -16.62 15.23
CA ALA A 404 13.01 -17.85 14.89
C ALA A 404 13.98 -17.71 13.71
N TYR A 405 13.94 -16.60 12.96
CA TYR A 405 14.72 -16.43 11.74
C TYR A 405 15.57 -15.16 11.73
N SER A 406 16.71 -15.26 11.04
CA SER A 406 17.69 -14.19 10.90
C SER A 406 17.26 -13.08 9.92
N GLY A 407 16.26 -13.36 9.08
CA GLY A 407 15.75 -12.46 8.08
C GLY A 407 14.52 -13.04 7.38
N MET A 408 13.95 -12.28 6.47
CA MET A 408 12.82 -12.69 5.64
C MET A 408 12.78 -11.86 4.36
N VAL A 409 12.40 -12.47 3.24
CA VAL A 409 12.07 -11.70 2.03
C VAL A 409 10.71 -11.06 2.20
N MET A 410 10.64 -9.76 1.94
CA MET A 410 9.43 -8.95 2.09
C MET A 410 9.27 -8.01 0.88
N ASN A 411 8.02 -7.66 0.60
CA ASN A 411 7.70 -6.45 -0.16
C ASN A 411 7.50 -5.34 0.87
N MET A 412 8.24 -4.24 0.73
CA MET A 412 8.18 -3.11 1.65
C MET A 412 7.87 -1.84 0.87
N GLY A 413 6.87 -1.09 1.35
CA GLY A 413 6.51 0.20 0.78
C GLY A 413 7.63 1.21 0.96
N GLN A 414 7.97 1.91 -0.12
CA GLN A 414 8.83 3.07 -0.07
C GLN A 414 7.98 4.32 0.10
N ALA A 415 7.58 4.56 1.34
CA ALA A 415 6.84 5.76 1.69
C ALA A 415 7.60 7.01 1.24
N ALA A 416 6.87 8.06 0.84
CA ALA A 416 7.42 9.38 0.48
C ALA A 416 7.89 10.19 1.72
N SER A 417 8.36 9.50 2.76
CA SER A 417 8.83 10.10 4.01
C SER A 417 10.02 9.33 4.55
N ASP A 418 11.16 10.02 4.67
CA ASP A 418 12.38 9.47 5.28
C ASP A 418 12.13 8.92 6.69
N TRP A 419 11.34 9.64 7.49
CA TRP A 419 11.06 9.24 8.85
C TRP A 419 10.22 7.96 8.93
N ILE A 420 9.28 7.75 8.01
CA ILE A 420 8.50 6.49 7.95
C ILE A 420 9.44 5.32 7.64
N VAL A 421 10.33 5.47 6.64
CA VAL A 421 11.33 4.44 6.29
C VAL A 421 12.23 4.13 7.50
N VAL A 422 12.75 5.16 8.16
CA VAL A 422 13.60 5.00 9.36
C VAL A 422 12.86 4.34 10.51
N ASN A 423 11.64 4.80 10.82
CA ASN A 423 10.85 4.29 11.93
C ASN A 423 10.34 2.86 11.71
N GLU A 424 10.17 2.45 10.45
CA GLU A 424 9.71 1.11 10.12
C GLU A 424 10.86 0.09 10.06
N LEU A 425 11.99 0.46 9.45
CA LEU A 425 13.07 -0.46 9.10
C LEU A 425 14.32 -0.35 9.99
N VAL A 426 14.58 0.82 10.59
CA VAL A 426 15.85 1.13 11.26
C VAL A 426 15.70 1.20 12.78
N THR A 427 14.67 1.87 13.29
CA THR A 427 14.44 1.94 14.74
C THR A 427 13.95 0.59 15.28
N PRO A 428 14.14 0.29 16.59
CA PRO A 428 13.62 -0.94 17.18
C PRO A 428 12.10 -1.08 16.94
N GLY A 429 11.71 -2.19 16.31
CA GLY A 429 10.35 -2.38 15.81
C GLY A 429 10.17 -3.74 15.15
N ALA A 430 9.10 -3.92 14.36
CA ALA A 430 8.79 -5.21 13.75
C ALA A 430 9.91 -5.72 12.82
N PHE A 431 10.50 -4.83 12.02
CA PHE A 431 11.55 -5.18 11.05
C PHE A 431 12.98 -4.90 11.54
N ASN A 432 13.11 -4.34 12.76
CA ASN A 432 14.34 -4.39 13.55
C ASN A 432 14.05 -5.00 14.93
N MET A 433 13.51 -6.22 14.92
CA MET A 433 12.99 -6.90 16.13
C MET A 433 14.07 -7.20 17.18
N PHE A 434 15.34 -7.32 16.77
CA PHE A 434 16.46 -7.52 17.68
C PHE A 434 17.03 -6.20 18.22
N GLY A 435 16.53 -5.05 17.75
CA GLY A 435 16.93 -3.72 18.20
C GLY A 435 18.37 -3.37 17.84
N THR A 436 18.91 -3.94 16.76
CA THR A 436 20.31 -3.70 16.35
C THR A 436 20.49 -2.24 15.97
N THR A 437 21.63 -1.67 16.37
CA THR A 437 22.01 -0.29 16.11
C THR A 437 23.53 -0.16 16.18
N ASP A 438 24.06 0.95 15.67
CA ASP A 438 25.47 1.32 15.76
C ASP A 438 25.62 2.83 16.00
N ALA A 439 26.86 3.30 16.14
CA ALA A 439 27.16 4.69 16.45
C ALA A 439 26.68 5.68 15.36
N THR A 440 26.69 5.26 14.08
CA THR A 440 26.22 6.10 12.98
C THR A 440 24.70 6.23 13.05
N VAL A 441 23.98 5.12 13.23
CA VAL A 441 22.52 5.11 13.37
C VAL A 441 22.08 5.93 14.59
N GLN A 442 22.71 5.72 15.75
CA GLN A 442 22.42 6.47 16.98
C GLN A 442 22.62 7.98 16.82
N LYS A 443 23.60 8.39 16.00
CA LYS A 443 23.87 9.79 15.72
C LYS A 443 22.88 10.41 14.72
N LEU A 444 22.51 9.67 13.67
CA LEU A 444 21.74 10.23 12.54
C LEU A 444 20.23 10.18 12.75
N VAL A 445 19.70 9.11 13.36
CA VAL A 445 18.25 8.95 13.55
C VAL A 445 17.61 10.13 14.31
N PRO A 446 18.19 10.65 15.42
CA PRO A 446 17.62 11.82 16.10
C PRO A 446 17.60 13.09 15.25
N ARG A 447 18.57 13.27 14.35
CA ARG A 447 18.64 14.42 13.41
C ARG A 447 17.59 14.33 12.31
N ILE A 448 17.31 13.12 11.81
CA ILE A 448 16.21 12.91 10.86
C ILE A 448 14.86 13.20 11.54
N ARG A 449 14.71 12.77 12.80
CA ARG A 449 13.46 12.95 13.56
C ARG A 449 13.19 14.42 13.93
N GLY A 450 14.18 15.12 14.47
CA GLY A 450 13.99 16.42 15.10
C GLY A 450 14.78 17.57 14.48
N GLY A 451 15.63 17.30 13.47
CA GLY A 451 16.35 18.32 12.73
C GLY A 451 15.44 19.11 11.81
N SER A 452 15.88 20.30 11.41
CA SER A 452 15.16 21.19 10.50
C SER A 452 15.78 21.20 9.11
N GLY A 453 14.96 21.25 8.07
CA GLY A 453 15.39 21.53 6.70
C GLY A 453 16.57 20.67 6.25
N ASP A 454 17.66 21.30 5.85
CA ASP A 454 18.83 20.63 5.28
C ASP A 454 19.55 19.67 6.24
N ASP A 455 19.49 19.89 7.55
CA ASP A 455 20.14 18.97 8.52
C ASP A 455 19.48 17.58 8.50
N ALA A 456 18.14 17.54 8.54
CA ALA A 456 17.39 16.30 8.48
C ALA A 456 17.58 15.58 7.13
N LYS A 457 17.57 16.34 6.03
CA LYS A 457 17.82 15.80 4.68
C LYS A 457 19.21 15.20 4.56
N GLN A 458 20.24 15.91 5.01
CA GLN A 458 21.61 15.40 4.99
C GLN A 458 21.77 14.17 5.89
N ALA A 459 21.16 14.19 7.09
CA ALA A 459 21.19 13.03 7.98
C ALA A 459 20.51 11.80 7.37
N ALA A 460 19.42 11.97 6.61
CA ALA A 460 18.76 10.88 5.90
C ALA A 460 19.65 10.28 4.80
N ARG A 461 20.32 11.13 4.00
CA ARG A 461 21.27 10.69 2.97
C ARG A 461 22.48 9.96 3.55
N ASP A 462 23.05 10.50 4.63
CA ASP A 462 24.18 9.90 5.34
C ASP A 462 23.77 8.54 5.94
N LEU A 463 22.56 8.45 6.49
CA LEU A 463 22.04 7.22 7.07
C LEU A 463 21.82 6.18 5.98
N ASN A 464 21.13 6.54 4.88
CA ASN A 464 20.88 5.62 3.77
C ASN A 464 22.20 5.07 3.21
N ARG A 465 23.20 5.93 3.00
CA ARG A 465 24.54 5.50 2.59
C ARG A 465 25.13 4.49 3.56
N HIS A 466 25.14 4.79 4.86
CA HIS A 466 25.65 3.87 5.88
C HIS A 466 24.94 2.51 5.85
N LEU A 467 23.60 2.51 5.77
CA LEU A 467 22.79 1.29 5.72
C LEU A 467 23.12 0.44 4.49
N VAL A 468 23.32 1.07 3.33
CA VAL A 468 23.74 0.39 2.10
C VAL A 468 25.16 -0.14 2.25
N GLU A 469 26.13 0.69 2.59
CA GLU A 469 27.55 0.32 2.70
C GLU A 469 27.79 -0.80 3.73
N ASP A 470 27.06 -0.81 4.85
CA ASP A 470 27.18 -1.81 5.91
C ASP A 470 26.33 -3.07 5.65
N GLY A 471 25.53 -3.07 4.57
CA GLY A 471 24.71 -4.20 4.15
C GLY A 471 23.58 -4.50 5.13
N TRP A 472 22.93 -3.48 5.67
CA TRP A 472 21.81 -3.67 6.62
C TRP A 472 20.63 -4.41 6.01
N PHE A 473 20.45 -4.27 4.70
CA PHE A 473 19.39 -4.89 3.92
C PHE A 473 19.98 -5.49 2.65
N LEU A 474 19.20 -6.35 1.99
CA LEU A 474 19.52 -6.88 0.67
C LEU A 474 18.30 -6.67 -0.27
N PRO A 475 18.01 -5.43 -0.71
CA PRO A 475 16.98 -5.15 -1.70
C PRO A 475 17.32 -5.77 -3.05
N PHE A 476 16.33 -6.18 -3.83
CA PHE A 476 16.52 -6.74 -5.18
C PHE A 476 16.11 -5.72 -6.24
N TYR A 477 14.87 -5.26 -6.19
CA TYR A 477 14.27 -4.32 -7.12
C TYR A 477 13.07 -3.59 -6.51
N ARG A 478 12.81 -2.38 -6.98
CA ARG A 478 11.51 -1.70 -6.91
C ARG A 478 10.57 -2.34 -7.93
N MET A 479 9.35 -2.64 -7.52
CA MET A 479 8.31 -3.19 -8.39
C MET A 479 7.56 -2.05 -9.06
N SER A 480 7.37 -2.15 -10.38
CA SER A 480 6.38 -1.32 -11.07
C SER A 480 4.99 -1.98 -10.92
N TYR A 481 4.06 -1.25 -10.31
CA TYR A 481 2.64 -1.56 -10.29
C TYR A 481 1.95 -0.85 -11.45
N LEU A 482 0.84 -1.43 -11.91
CA LEU A 482 0.10 -0.91 -13.05
C LEU A 482 -1.33 -0.59 -12.61
N HIS A 483 -1.67 0.69 -12.55
CA HIS A 483 -3.06 1.12 -12.53
C HIS A 483 -3.68 0.84 -13.89
N VAL A 484 -4.86 0.22 -13.89
CA VAL A 484 -5.55 -0.20 -15.11
C VAL A 484 -6.97 0.34 -15.07
N SER A 485 -7.39 0.91 -16.18
CA SER A 485 -8.76 1.36 -16.43
C SER A 485 -9.29 0.76 -17.73
N ASP A 486 -10.61 0.57 -17.81
CA ASP A 486 -11.27 0.13 -19.05
C ASP A 486 -11.40 1.24 -20.12
N GLY A 487 -10.80 2.40 -19.85
CA GLY A 487 -10.85 3.58 -20.69
C GLY A 487 -11.93 4.59 -20.31
N THR A 488 -12.78 4.29 -19.30
CA THR A 488 -13.81 5.22 -18.80
C THR A 488 -13.38 6.01 -17.56
N VAL A 489 -12.25 5.63 -16.96
CA VAL A 489 -11.71 6.22 -15.73
C VAL A 489 -10.26 6.68 -15.98
N GLU A 490 -9.95 7.91 -15.62
CA GLU A 490 -8.58 8.39 -15.42
C GLU A 490 -8.19 8.16 -13.96
N ILE A 491 -7.01 7.59 -13.75
CA ILE A 491 -6.48 7.27 -12.42
C ILE A 491 -5.21 8.10 -12.24
N THR A 492 -5.19 8.95 -11.22
CA THR A 492 -4.00 9.73 -10.87
C THR A 492 -3.26 9.02 -9.72
N PRO A 493 -2.05 8.47 -9.96
CA PRO A 493 -1.22 7.90 -8.90
C PRO A 493 -1.00 8.90 -7.76
N GLN A 494 -0.78 8.38 -6.56
CA GLN A 494 -0.57 9.21 -5.39
C GLN A 494 0.77 8.84 -4.75
N SER A 495 1.64 9.83 -4.57
CA SER A 495 2.94 9.64 -3.94
C SER A 495 2.77 9.01 -2.55
N GLY A 496 3.63 8.02 -2.27
CA GLY A 496 3.60 7.27 -1.02
C GLY A 496 2.43 6.28 -0.86
N MET A 497 1.67 5.95 -1.91
CA MET A 497 0.59 4.96 -1.84
C MET A 497 0.52 4.03 -3.04
N ALA A 498 0.43 2.71 -2.81
CA ALA A 498 0.13 1.76 -3.89
C ALA A 498 -1.24 2.00 -4.54
N VAL A 499 -2.26 2.29 -3.73
CA VAL A 499 -3.62 2.55 -4.19
C VAL A 499 -3.94 4.02 -3.93
N PRO A 500 -4.23 4.83 -4.97
CA PRO A 500 -4.51 6.23 -4.78
C PRO A 500 -5.85 6.43 -4.08
N SER A 501 -6.02 7.62 -3.53
CA SER A 501 -7.28 8.02 -2.90
C SER A 501 -8.46 7.94 -3.87
N ILE A 502 -9.67 7.67 -3.36
CA ILE A 502 -10.89 7.68 -4.20
C ILE A 502 -11.14 9.04 -4.90
N TYR A 503 -10.52 10.11 -4.40
CA TYR A 503 -10.56 11.46 -5.00
C TYR A 503 -9.68 11.61 -6.24
N ASN A 504 -8.84 10.61 -6.55
CA ASN A 504 -7.92 10.61 -7.69
C ASN A 504 -8.44 9.77 -8.88
N TYR A 505 -9.73 9.44 -8.87
CA TYR A 505 -10.41 8.77 -9.97
C TYR A 505 -11.39 9.75 -10.61
N THR A 506 -11.23 10.01 -11.90
CA THR A 506 -12.09 10.94 -12.67
C THR A 506 -12.59 10.29 -13.95
N PRO A 507 -13.76 10.68 -14.49
CA PRO A 507 -14.19 10.20 -15.80
C PRO A 507 -13.16 10.54 -16.88
N ALA A 508 -12.86 9.59 -17.75
CA ALA A 508 -12.05 9.85 -18.95
C ALA A 508 -12.85 10.72 -19.96
N GLY A 509 -12.17 11.69 -20.57
CA GLY A 509 -12.75 12.65 -21.52
C GLY A 509 -12.98 12.14 -22.94
#